data_AF-A0A0Q3TJL3-F1
#
_entry.id   AF-A0A0Q3TJL3-F1
#
_cell.length_a   1.000
_cell.length_b   1.000
_cell.length_c   1.000
_cell.angle_alpha   90.00
_cell.angle_beta   90.00
_cell.angle_gamma   90.00
#
_symmetry.space_group_name_H-M   'P 1'
#
loop_
_entity.id
_entity.type
_entity.pdbx_description
1 polymer ?
#
loop_
_entity_poly.entity_id
_entity_poly.type
_entity_poly.pdbx_seq_one_letter_code
_entity_poly.pdbx_strand_id
1 'polypeptide(L)'
;MLIAIALVLFFSFHEILSLCNKIYVHKTKEESTVTKILTKDEFLQLKEKQEAIYAGSYDKWYRWKTQWLSNEVKQATGTILEDYYFLREHPEYDSAKIKYKVTKYKEDGKTVKYISNSKIIQVHSKNGWKNK
;
A
#
# COMPACT_ATOMS: atom_id res chain seq x y z
N MET A 1 6.73 -7.32 43.17
CA MET A 1 6.37 -8.34 42.16
C MET A 1 5.06 -7.98 41.42
N LEU A 2 3.95 -7.71 42.12
CA LEU A 2 2.69 -7.24 41.50
C LEU A 2 2.85 -5.97 40.65
N ILE A 3 3.65 -4.99 41.09
CA ILE A 3 3.92 -3.75 40.33
C ILE A 3 4.69 -4.04 39.03
N ALA A 4 5.65 -4.96 39.05
CA ALA A 4 6.41 -5.34 37.86
C ALA A 4 5.52 -6.07 36.85
N ILE A 5 4.63 -6.96 37.32
CA ILE A 5 3.64 -7.64 36.47
C ILE A 5 2.64 -6.63 35.88
N ALA A 6 2.16 -5.68 36.67
CA ALA A 6 1.25 -4.63 36.21
C ALA A 6 1.91 -3.71 35.16
N LEU A 7 3.19 -3.38 35.32
CA LEU A 7 3.96 -2.61 34.33
C LEU A 7 4.12 -3.38 33.02
N VAL A 8 4.49 -4.66 33.08
CA VAL A 8 4.62 -5.51 31.88
C VAL A 8 3.27 -5.59 31.14
N LEU A 9 2.17 -5.81 31.86
CA LEU A 9 0.83 -5.84 31.27
C LEU A 9 0.44 -4.49 30.64
N PHE A 10 0.81 -3.36 31.26
CA PHE A 10 0.54 -2.02 30.73
C PHE A 10 1.33 -1.72 29.44
N PHE A 11 2.60 -2.12 29.38
CA PHE A 11 3.41 -1.98 28.16
C PHE A 11 2.90 -2.87 27.03
N SER A 12 2.55 -4.13 27.32
CA SER A 12 2.02 -5.08 26.33
C SER A 12 0.57 -4.80 25.91
N PHE A 13 -0.19 -4.01 26.68
CA PHE A 13 -1.59 -3.69 26.39
C PHE A 13 -1.78 -3.03 25.01
N HIS A 14 -0.86 -2.14 24.63
CA HIS A 14 -0.91 -1.42 23.36
C HIS A 14 -0.71 -2.39 22.18
N GLU A 15 0.20 -3.35 22.31
CA GLU A 15 0.47 -4.37 21.29
C GLU A 15 -0.71 -5.34 21.14
N ILE A 16 -1.28 -5.79 22.25
CA ILE A 16 -2.44 -6.69 22.26
C ILE A 16 -3.62 -6.04 21.54
N LEU A 17 -3.91 -4.78 21.87
CA LEU A 17 -5.03 -4.08 21.23
C LEU A 17 -4.75 -3.74 19.76
N SER A 18 -3.50 -3.47 19.38
CA SER A 18 -3.09 -3.35 17.97
C SER A 18 -3.31 -4.65 17.21
N LEU A 19 -2.97 -5.79 17.81
CA LEU A 19 -3.21 -7.13 17.24
C LEU A 19 -4.71 -7.45 17.11
N CYS A 20 -5.50 -7.15 18.15
CA CYS A 20 -6.96 -7.33 18.11
C CYS A 20 -7.60 -6.47 17.02
N ASN A 21 -7.19 -5.19 16.89
CA ASN A 21 -7.62 -4.32 15.81
C ASN A 21 -7.23 -4.92 14.45
N LYS A 22 -5.96 -5.34 14.28
CA LYS A 22 -5.51 -5.99 13.04
C LYS A 22 -6.40 -7.17 12.67
N ILE A 23 -6.67 -8.09 13.59
CA ILE A 23 -7.53 -9.25 13.34
C ILE A 23 -8.94 -8.82 12.92
N TYR A 24 -9.52 -7.84 13.61
CA TYR A 24 -10.85 -7.33 13.29
C TYR A 24 -10.90 -6.72 11.88
N VAL A 25 -9.95 -5.84 11.56
CA VAL A 25 -9.87 -5.17 10.25
C VAL A 25 -9.57 -6.16 9.13
N HIS A 26 -8.71 -7.15 9.38
CA HIS A 26 -8.35 -8.14 8.36
C HIS A 26 -9.52 -9.03 7.95
N LYS A 27 -10.54 -9.21 8.81
CA LYS A 27 -11.79 -9.88 8.41
C LYS A 27 -12.56 -9.12 7.34
N THR A 28 -12.31 -7.83 7.19
CA THR A 28 -12.94 -6.97 6.17
C THR A 28 -12.09 -6.84 4.90
N LYS A 29 -10.97 -7.56 4.83
CA LYS A 29 -10.03 -7.47 3.72
C LYS A 29 -10.67 -7.95 2.43
N GLU A 30 -10.69 -7.09 1.43
CA GLU A 30 -10.99 -7.46 0.06
C GLU A 30 -9.74 -7.25 -0.80
N GLU A 31 -9.31 -8.29 -1.50
CA GLU A 31 -8.24 -8.19 -2.49
C GLU A 31 -8.81 -8.43 -3.88
N SER A 32 -8.38 -7.60 -4.83
CA SER A 32 -8.64 -7.84 -6.26
C SER A 32 -7.37 -7.62 -7.04
N THR A 33 -7.17 -8.41 -8.09
CA THR A 33 -6.05 -8.21 -9.01
C THR A 33 -6.52 -7.42 -10.20
N VAL A 34 -5.81 -6.34 -10.52
CA VAL A 34 -6.11 -5.48 -11.65
C VAL A 34 -4.95 -5.55 -12.62
N THR A 35 -5.26 -5.61 -13.91
CA THR A 35 -4.29 -5.42 -14.99
C THR A 35 -4.73 -4.22 -15.81
N LYS A 36 -3.85 -3.23 -15.95
CA LYS A 36 -4.17 -1.99 -16.67
C LYS A 36 -2.97 -1.53 -17.48
N ILE A 37 -3.22 -0.92 -18.63
CA ILE A 37 -2.22 -0.17 -19.39
C ILE A 37 -2.23 1.26 -18.87
N LEU A 38 -1.07 1.76 -18.46
CA LEU A 38 -0.89 3.11 -17.98
C LEU A 38 0.19 3.84 -18.79
N THR A 39 -0.07 5.09 -19.11
CA THR A 39 0.94 6.06 -19.57
C THR A 39 1.82 6.53 -18.41
N LYS A 40 2.93 7.21 -18.70
CA LYS A 40 3.79 7.82 -17.68
C LYS A 40 3.04 8.77 -16.75
N ASP A 41 2.15 9.59 -17.31
CA ASP A 41 1.36 10.55 -16.54
C ASP A 41 0.35 9.84 -15.63
N GLU A 42 -0.28 8.78 -16.11
CA GLU A 42 -1.17 7.97 -15.28
C GLU A 42 -0.41 7.25 -14.15
N PHE A 43 0.83 6.82 -14.39
CA PHE A 43 1.69 6.29 -13.33
C PHE A 43 2.03 7.33 -12.28
N LEU A 44 2.37 8.55 -12.71
CA LEU A 44 2.63 9.65 -11.79
C LEU A 44 1.38 9.93 -10.92
N GLN A 45 0.20 10.01 -11.53
CA GLN A 45 -1.05 10.18 -10.78
C GLN A 45 -1.33 9.02 -9.83
N LEU A 46 -1.01 7.78 -10.23
CA LEU A 46 -1.17 6.60 -9.38
C LEU A 46 -0.24 6.68 -8.15
N LYS A 47 1.02 7.06 -8.38
CA LYS A 47 2.03 7.28 -7.35
C LYS A 47 1.58 8.37 -6.38
N GLU A 48 1.19 9.54 -6.89
CA GLU A 48 0.75 10.67 -6.06
C GLU A 48 -0.48 10.32 -5.21
N LYS A 49 -1.45 9.57 -5.76
CA LYS A 49 -2.60 9.07 -5.00
C LYS A 49 -2.18 8.15 -3.86
N GLN A 50 -1.18 7.30 -4.08
CA GLN A 50 -0.66 6.40 -3.05
C GLN A 50 0.13 7.12 -1.97
N GLU A 51 0.96 8.09 -2.36
CA GLU A 51 1.65 8.96 -1.42
C GLU A 51 0.67 9.79 -0.58
N ALA A 52 -0.44 10.25 -1.17
CA ALA A 52 -1.49 10.96 -0.44
C ALA A 52 -2.23 10.05 0.56
N ILE A 53 -2.48 8.78 0.22
CA ILE A 53 -3.04 7.80 1.16
C ILE A 53 -2.07 7.58 2.33
N TYR A 54 -0.78 7.42 2.05
CA TYR A 54 0.25 7.27 3.07
C TYR A 54 0.41 8.53 3.94
N ALA A 55 0.48 9.72 3.34
CA ALA A 55 0.60 10.98 4.08
C ALA A 55 -0.65 11.26 4.92
N GLY A 56 -1.85 11.08 4.35
CA GLY A 56 -3.12 11.23 5.06
C GLY A 56 -3.36 10.15 6.13
N SER A 57 -2.57 9.08 6.09
CA SER A 57 -2.57 8.05 7.13
C SER A 57 -1.71 8.39 8.34
N TYR A 58 -0.73 9.29 8.20
CA TYR A 58 0.21 9.60 9.28
C TYR A 58 -0.49 10.16 10.51
N ASP A 59 -1.43 11.11 10.36
CA ASP A 59 -2.16 11.68 11.51
C ASP A 59 -3.24 10.75 12.09
N LYS A 60 -3.85 9.89 11.26
CA LYS A 60 -4.96 9.02 11.68
C LYS A 60 -4.48 7.70 12.24
N TRP A 61 -3.40 7.14 11.70
CA TRP A 61 -2.91 5.80 12.04
C TRP A 61 -1.70 5.79 12.97
N TYR A 62 -1.22 6.95 13.42
CA TYR A 62 -0.28 7.07 14.55
C TYR A 62 -0.90 6.63 15.89
N ARG A 63 -2.21 6.39 15.94
CA ARG A 63 -2.79 5.61 17.03
C ARG A 63 -2.13 4.24 16.99
N TRP A 64 -1.46 3.87 18.07
CA TRP A 64 -0.82 2.56 18.29
C TRP A 64 -1.68 1.35 17.84
N LYS A 65 -3.01 1.50 17.84
CA LYS A 65 -3.99 0.54 17.31
C LYS A 65 -3.82 0.18 15.82
N THR A 66 -3.41 1.14 14.99
CA THR A 66 -3.45 1.04 13.51
C THR A 66 -2.07 1.19 12.86
N GLN A 67 -1.00 1.23 13.65
CA GLN A 67 0.37 1.37 13.15
C GLN A 67 0.74 0.28 12.14
N TRP A 68 0.20 -0.94 12.33
CA TRP A 68 0.38 -2.05 11.40
C TRP A 68 -0.16 -1.73 9.99
N LEU A 69 -1.27 -1.01 9.87
CA LEU A 69 -1.90 -0.65 8.59
C LEU A 69 -1.07 0.42 7.86
N SER A 70 -0.54 1.40 8.60
CA SER A 70 0.40 2.38 8.07
C SER A 70 1.65 1.72 7.48
N ASN A 71 2.23 0.76 8.20
CA ASN A 71 3.37 0.00 7.73
C ASN A 71 3.05 -0.82 6.46
N GLU A 72 1.88 -1.44 6.40
CA GLU A 72 1.44 -2.20 5.22
C GLU A 72 1.27 -1.30 3.99
N VAL A 73 0.63 -0.12 4.15
CA VAL A 73 0.49 0.87 3.07
C VAL A 73 1.84 1.43 2.63
N LYS A 74 2.75 1.70 3.58
CA LYS A 74 4.11 2.16 3.29
C LYS A 74 4.87 1.17 2.41
N GLN A 75 4.87 -0.11 2.81
CA GLN A 75 5.52 -1.18 2.05
C GLN A 75 4.89 -1.31 0.65
N ALA A 76 3.56 -1.26 0.57
CA ALA A 76 2.84 -1.35 -0.69
C ALA A 76 3.16 -0.20 -1.66
N THR A 77 3.31 1.02 -1.15
CA THR A 77 3.66 2.21 -1.93
C THR A 77 5.04 2.08 -2.59
N GLY A 78 5.99 1.40 -1.94
CA GLY A 78 7.33 1.13 -2.49
C GLY A 78 7.30 0.45 -3.87
N THR A 79 6.45 -0.55 -4.06
CA THR A 79 6.39 -1.31 -5.32
C THR A 79 5.95 -0.47 -6.53
N ILE A 80 5.06 0.51 -6.33
CA ILE A 80 4.59 1.40 -7.41
C ILE A 80 5.63 2.48 -7.73
N LEU A 81 6.35 2.94 -6.71
CA LEU A 81 7.45 3.88 -6.87
C LEU A 81 8.54 3.29 -7.77
N GLU A 82 8.90 2.03 -7.54
CA GLU A 82 9.89 1.31 -8.37
C GLU A 82 9.44 1.20 -9.84
N ASP A 83 8.19 0.82 -10.10
CA ASP A 83 7.66 0.74 -11.47
C ASP A 83 7.63 2.13 -12.16
N TYR A 84 7.30 3.19 -11.43
CA TYR A 84 7.35 4.57 -11.94
C TYR A 84 8.77 5.01 -12.28
N TYR A 85 9.74 4.78 -11.38
CA TYR A 85 11.14 5.15 -11.63
C TYR A 85 11.71 4.40 -12.83
N PHE A 86 11.39 3.11 -12.98
CA PHE A 86 11.75 2.35 -14.16
C PHE A 86 11.25 3.03 -15.46
N LEU A 87 9.99 3.44 -15.53
CA LEU A 87 9.48 4.14 -16.73
C LEU A 87 10.10 5.53 -16.93
N ARG A 88 10.47 6.21 -15.86
CA ARG A 88 11.15 7.51 -15.93
C ARG A 88 12.56 7.37 -16.48
N GLU A 89 13.29 6.34 -16.06
CA GLU A 89 14.67 6.05 -16.49
C GLU A 89 14.75 5.48 -17.92
N HIS A 90 13.63 4.96 -18.43
CA HIS A 90 13.49 4.46 -19.81
C HIS A 90 12.60 5.39 -20.67
N PRO A 91 13.15 6.52 -21.17
CA PRO A 91 12.39 7.50 -21.95
C PRO A 91 11.81 6.92 -23.24
N GLU A 92 12.39 5.85 -23.79
CA GLU A 92 11.94 5.15 -24.99
C GLU A 92 10.58 4.47 -24.86
N TYR A 93 10.12 4.21 -23.63
CA TYR A 93 8.79 3.67 -23.38
C TYR A 93 7.79 4.80 -23.18
N ASP A 94 6.59 4.69 -23.74
CA ASP A 94 5.51 5.68 -23.57
C ASP A 94 4.42 5.20 -22.60
N SER A 95 4.29 3.89 -22.43
CA SER A 95 3.30 3.25 -21.58
C SER A 95 3.77 1.86 -21.11
N ALA A 96 3.14 1.35 -20.06
CA ALA A 96 3.33 -0.02 -19.61
C ALA A 96 2.02 -0.67 -19.20
N LYS A 97 1.93 -1.96 -19.47
CA LYS A 97 0.92 -2.83 -18.90
C LYS A 97 1.41 -3.28 -17.54
N ILE A 98 0.64 -2.94 -16.51
CA ILE A 98 0.92 -3.34 -15.13
C ILE A 98 -0.12 -4.28 -14.59
N LYS A 99 0.31 -5.13 -13.67
CA LYS A 99 -0.53 -5.96 -12.83
C LYS A 99 -0.27 -5.57 -11.38
N TYR A 100 -1.33 -5.31 -10.64
CA TYR A 100 -1.24 -4.94 -9.23
C TYR A 100 -2.42 -5.47 -8.43
N LYS A 101 -2.25 -5.60 -7.12
CA LYS A 101 -3.34 -5.89 -6.19
C LYS A 101 -3.94 -4.59 -5.68
N VAL A 102 -5.26 -4.52 -5.66
CA VAL A 102 -6.02 -3.51 -4.93
C VAL A 102 -6.51 -4.16 -3.65
N THR A 103 -6.04 -3.65 -2.52
CA THR A 103 -6.48 -4.08 -1.20
C THR A 103 -7.43 -3.04 -0.64
N LYS A 104 -8.54 -3.51 -0.05
CA LYS A 104 -9.47 -2.68 0.70
C LYS A 104 -9.64 -3.24 2.11
N TYR A 105 -9.72 -2.34 3.07
CA TYR A 105 -10.15 -2.64 4.44
C TYR A 105 -11.30 -1.70 4.82
N LYS A 106 -12.18 -2.15 5.72
CA LYS A 106 -13.07 -1.27 6.47
C LYS A 106 -12.45 -1.03 7.84
N GLU A 107 -12.06 0.21 8.11
CA GLU A 107 -11.53 0.62 9.41
C GLU A 107 -12.32 1.83 9.92
N ASP A 108 -12.84 1.75 11.15
CA ASP A 108 -13.72 2.77 11.75
C ASP A 108 -14.85 3.25 10.82
N GLY A 109 -15.49 2.31 10.10
CA GLY A 109 -16.56 2.60 9.15
C GLY A 109 -16.13 3.27 7.84
N LYS A 110 -14.82 3.49 7.64
CA LYS A 110 -14.25 4.06 6.41
C LYS A 110 -13.55 2.98 5.59
N THR A 111 -13.63 3.11 4.28
CA THR A 111 -12.89 2.23 3.37
C THR A 111 -11.49 2.77 3.15
N VAL A 112 -10.49 2.01 3.59
CA VAL A 112 -9.09 2.24 3.23
C VAL A 112 -8.80 1.41 2.00
N LYS A 113 -8.44 2.06 0.89
CA LYS A 113 -8.12 1.40 -0.38
C LYS A 113 -6.73 1.83 -0.82
N TYR A 114 -5.86 0.87 -1.07
CA TYR A 114 -4.50 1.10 -1.58
C TYR A 114 -4.11 0.00 -2.56
N ILE A 115 -3.06 0.26 -3.31
CA ILE A 115 -2.49 -0.66 -4.29
C ILE A 115 -1.22 -1.30 -3.70
N SER A 116 -1.01 -2.59 -3.96
CA SER A 116 0.18 -3.33 -3.54
C SER A 116 0.63 -4.31 -4.64
N ASN A 117 1.84 -4.85 -4.50
CA ASN A 117 2.39 -5.87 -5.40
C ASN A 117 2.30 -5.46 -6.87
N SER A 118 2.66 -4.21 -7.16
CA SER A 118 2.72 -3.71 -8.54
C SER A 118 3.86 -4.39 -9.29
N LYS A 119 3.59 -4.73 -10.55
CA LYS A 119 4.59 -5.24 -11.49
C LYS A 119 4.24 -4.81 -12.90
N ILE A 120 5.20 -4.18 -13.59
CA ILE A 120 5.16 -4.06 -15.05
C ILE A 120 5.34 -5.44 -15.70
N ILE A 121 4.38 -5.83 -16.54
CA ILE A 121 4.40 -7.08 -17.31
C ILE A 121 4.77 -6.85 -18.78
N GLN A 122 4.44 -5.69 -19.34
CA GLN A 122 4.83 -5.30 -20.70
C GLN A 122 5.10 -3.80 -20.77
N VAL A 123 5.99 -3.39 -21.65
CA VAL A 123 6.31 -1.99 -21.96
C VAL A 123 6.03 -1.73 -23.43
N HIS A 124 5.56 -0.52 -23.75
CA HIS A 124 5.30 -0.09 -25.12
C HIS A 124 6.34 0.95 -25.54
N SER A 125 6.79 0.83 -26.79
CA SER A 125 7.69 1.79 -27.43
C SER A 125 7.21 2.03 -28.86
N LYS A 126 7.92 2.89 -29.59
CA LYS A 126 7.78 3.03 -31.06
C LYS A 126 7.83 1.72 -31.85
N ASN A 127 8.45 0.67 -31.32
CA ASN A 127 8.53 -0.65 -31.94
C ASN A 127 7.40 -1.61 -31.48
N GLY A 128 6.39 -1.10 -30.78
CA GLY A 128 5.30 -1.88 -30.19
C GLY A 128 5.60 -2.41 -28.79
N TRP A 129 4.81 -3.40 -28.38
CA TRP A 129 4.84 -4.02 -27.05
C TRP A 129 5.99 -5.02 -26.90
N LYS A 130 6.68 -4.96 -25.75
CA LYS A 130 7.70 -5.92 -25.33
C LYS A 130 7.39 -6.43 -23.93
N ASN A 131 7.66 -7.72 -23.69
CA ASN A 131 7.56 -8.30 -22.35
C ASN A 131 8.76 -7.83 -21.50
N LYS A 132 8.52 -7.64 -20.20
CA LYS A 132 9.54 -7.29 -19.21
C LYS A 132 9.90 -8.51 -18.36
#